data_AF-A0A848KWK5-F1
#
_entry.id   AF-A0A848KWK5-F1
#
_cell.length_a   1.000
_cell.length_b   1.000
_cell.length_c   1.000
_cell.angle_alpha   90.00
_cell.angle_beta   90.00
_cell.angle_gamma   90.00
#
_symmetry.space_group_name_H-M   'P 1'
#
loop_
_entity.id
_entity.type
_entity.pdbx_description
1 polymer ?
#
loop_
_entity_poly.entity_id
_entity_poly.type
_entity_poly.pdbx_seq_one_letter_code
_entity_poly.pdbx_strand_id
1 'polypeptide(L)'
;MDPSNAPAGIPPLVWLLIWLIGGPTTIALLCTKAASRLPGFLGALGRWWQAREPAARSYRVSQEEIARLNSMYDELKADFDELRREVRKLNGELTAEKREKWSLLAYVRVLIDSHRRHAPHADIPSAPVDLHKYL
;
A
#
# COMPACT_ATOMS: atom_id res chain seq x y z
N MET A 1 33.33 -0.41 -47.39
CA MET A 1 34.34 -0.66 -48.44
C MET A 1 33.62 -1.13 -49.68
N ASP A 2 33.90 -0.50 -50.81
CA ASP A 2 33.26 -0.79 -52.10
C ASP A 2 33.80 -2.14 -52.64
N PRO A 3 32.95 -3.16 -52.89
CA PRO A 3 33.40 -4.49 -53.34
C PRO A 3 34.07 -4.48 -54.72
N SER A 4 33.94 -3.37 -55.46
CA SER A 4 34.50 -3.19 -56.79
C SER A 4 35.97 -2.75 -56.81
N ASN A 5 36.52 -2.28 -55.68
CA ASN A 5 37.90 -1.79 -55.56
C ASN A 5 38.74 -2.72 -54.68
N ALA A 6 39.44 -3.67 -55.31
CA ALA A 6 40.42 -4.51 -54.65
C ALA A 6 41.71 -3.72 -54.33
N PRO A 7 42.33 -3.93 -53.15
CA PRO A 7 43.63 -3.33 -52.84
C PRO A 7 44.71 -3.77 -53.86
N ALA A 8 45.61 -2.86 -54.22
CA ALA A 8 46.65 -3.12 -55.21
C ALA A 8 47.53 -4.32 -54.80
N GLY A 9 47.57 -5.35 -55.65
CA GLY A 9 48.37 -6.57 -55.45
C GLY A 9 47.56 -7.87 -55.25
N ILE A 10 46.24 -7.79 -55.07
CA ILE A 10 45.38 -8.99 -54.95
C ILE A 10 44.56 -9.16 -56.24
N PRO A 11 44.58 -10.34 -56.89
CA PRO A 11 43.75 -10.61 -58.07
C PRO A 11 42.26 -10.38 -57.74
N PRO A 12 41.49 -9.68 -58.59
CA PRO A 12 40.09 -9.34 -58.31
C PRO A 12 39.19 -10.53 -57.96
N LEU A 13 39.45 -11.70 -58.56
CA LEU A 13 38.74 -12.95 -58.27
C LEU A 13 39.04 -13.49 -56.87
N VAL A 14 40.29 -13.39 -56.41
CA VAL A 14 40.69 -13.80 -55.06
C VAL A 14 40.09 -12.85 -54.02
N TRP A 15 40.03 -11.56 -54.33
CA TRP A 15 39.36 -10.56 -53.50
C TRP A 15 37.87 -10.85 -53.35
N LEU A 16 37.17 -11.17 -54.45
CA LEU A 16 35.77 -11.59 -54.40
C LEU A 16 35.58 -12.88 -53.59
N LEU A 17 36.50 -13.85 -53.68
CA LEU A 17 36.42 -15.09 -52.92
C LEU A 17 36.61 -14.86 -51.41
N ILE A 18 37.52 -13.98 -51.02
CA ILE A 18 37.72 -13.55 -49.62
C ILE A 18 36.48 -12.82 -49.11
N TRP A 19 35.87 -11.96 -49.92
CA TRP A 19 34.65 -11.24 -49.55
C TRP A 19 33.43 -12.17 -49.47
N LEU A 20 33.34 -13.15 -50.36
CA LEU A 20 32.29 -14.17 -50.36
C LEU A 20 32.39 -15.09 -49.14
N ILE A 21 33.60 -15.38 -48.64
CA ILE A 21 33.81 -16.28 -47.50
C ILE A 21 33.82 -15.53 -46.16
N GLY A 22 34.40 -14.34 -46.11
CA GLY A 22 34.62 -13.56 -44.87
C GLY A 22 33.75 -12.30 -44.72
N GLY A 23 32.82 -12.03 -45.63
CA GLY A 23 31.95 -10.85 -45.58
C GLY A 23 30.90 -10.89 -44.45
N PRO A 24 30.40 -9.72 -44.00
CA PRO A 24 29.36 -9.62 -42.96
C PRO A 24 28.07 -10.35 -43.32
N THR A 25 27.81 -10.60 -44.60
CA THR A 25 26.63 -11.34 -45.09
C THR A 25 26.75 -12.84 -44.87
N THR A 26 27.93 -13.46 -44.96
CA THR A 26 28.11 -14.91 -44.73
C THR A 26 28.19 -15.27 -43.26
N ILE A 27 28.76 -14.43 -42.40
CA ILE A 27 28.69 -14.64 -40.94
C ILE A 27 27.24 -14.51 -40.46
N ALA A 28 26.48 -13.53 -40.97
CA ALA A 28 25.05 -13.42 -40.72
C ALA A 28 24.27 -14.64 -41.27
N LEU A 29 24.60 -15.14 -42.47
CA LEU A 29 23.98 -16.35 -43.03
C LEU A 29 24.33 -17.63 -42.26
N LEU A 30 25.55 -17.78 -41.77
CA LEU A 30 25.97 -18.90 -40.91
C LEU A 30 25.26 -18.85 -39.56
N CYS A 31 25.15 -17.67 -38.95
CA CYS A 31 24.34 -17.49 -37.74
C CYS A 31 22.85 -17.76 -38.00
N THR A 32 22.31 -17.41 -39.17
CA THR A 32 20.88 -17.61 -39.49
C THR A 32 20.56 -19.09 -39.81
N LYS A 33 21.50 -19.82 -40.42
CA LYS A 33 21.35 -21.27 -40.70
C LYS A 33 21.73 -22.15 -39.50
N ALA A 34 22.59 -21.68 -38.60
CA ALA A 34 22.89 -22.35 -37.34
C ALA A 34 21.83 -22.06 -36.26
N ALA A 35 21.29 -20.84 -36.19
CA ALA A 35 20.21 -20.50 -35.27
C ALA A 35 18.89 -21.22 -35.60
N SER A 36 18.63 -21.52 -36.88
CA SER A 36 17.49 -22.34 -37.29
C SER A 36 17.68 -23.85 -37.08
N ARG A 37 18.89 -24.28 -36.68
CA ARG A 37 19.24 -25.68 -36.36
C ARG A 37 19.76 -25.87 -34.94
N LEU A 38 19.63 -24.88 -34.06
CA LEU A 38 19.73 -25.13 -32.64
C LEU A 38 18.48 -25.93 -32.24
N PRO A 39 18.60 -27.25 -32.09
CA PRO A 39 17.48 -28.13 -31.82
C PRO A 39 16.84 -27.72 -30.49
N GLY A 40 15.56 -28.03 -30.31
CA GLY A 40 14.78 -27.69 -29.12
C GLY A 40 15.38 -28.08 -27.76
N PHE A 41 16.56 -28.69 -27.68
CA PHE A 41 17.32 -28.96 -26.47
C PHE A 41 17.82 -27.70 -25.75
N LEU A 42 18.27 -26.64 -26.45
CA LEU A 42 18.66 -25.39 -25.78
C LEU A 42 17.43 -24.63 -25.26
N GLY A 43 16.34 -24.64 -26.02
CA GLY A 43 15.05 -24.12 -25.55
C GLY A 43 14.46 -24.96 -24.43
N ALA A 44 14.63 -26.28 -24.45
CA ALA A 44 14.22 -27.18 -23.38
C ALA A 44 15.10 -27.02 -22.14
N LEU A 45 16.41 -26.81 -22.28
CA LEU A 45 17.33 -26.45 -21.20
C LEU A 45 16.97 -25.10 -20.58
N GLY A 46 16.67 -24.09 -21.42
CA GLY A 46 16.17 -22.80 -20.95
C GLY A 46 14.88 -22.94 -20.16
N ARG A 47 13.88 -23.67 -20.69
CA ARG A 47 12.62 -23.96 -19.99
C ARG A 47 12.81 -24.83 -18.73
N TRP A 48 13.74 -25.77 -18.75
CA TRP A 48 14.07 -26.65 -17.63
C TRP A 48 14.77 -25.90 -16.50
N TRP A 49 15.64 -24.95 -16.84
CA TRP A 49 16.32 -24.07 -15.89
C TRP A 49 15.34 -23.02 -15.33
N GLN A 50 14.45 -22.49 -16.17
CA GLN A 50 13.39 -21.58 -15.77
C GLN A 50 12.27 -22.27 -14.95
N ALA A 51 12.01 -23.55 -15.21
CA ALA A 51 11.10 -24.38 -14.42
C ALA A 51 11.72 -24.82 -13.08
N ARG A 52 13.05 -24.72 -12.92
CA ARG A 52 13.75 -25.26 -11.75
C ARG A 52 13.75 -24.36 -10.52
N GLU A 53 13.67 -23.03 -10.61
CA GLU A 53 13.94 -22.24 -9.37
C GLU A 53 13.31 -20.85 -9.09
N PRO A 54 12.64 -20.11 -9.99
CA PRO A 54 12.09 -18.78 -9.61
C PRO A 54 10.61 -18.80 -9.19
N ALA A 55 9.76 -19.55 -9.90
CA ALA A 55 8.31 -19.42 -9.77
C ALA A 55 7.77 -19.94 -8.43
N ALA A 56 8.26 -21.11 -7.96
CA ALA A 56 7.85 -21.68 -6.68
C ALA A 56 8.36 -20.85 -5.49
N ARG A 57 9.56 -20.27 -5.59
CA ARG A 57 10.12 -19.42 -4.52
C ARG A 57 9.41 -18.08 -4.44
N SER A 58 9.17 -17.43 -5.59
CA SER A 58 8.37 -16.20 -5.69
C SER A 58 6.97 -16.39 -5.13
N TYR A 59 6.30 -17.50 -5.50
CA TYR A 59 4.98 -17.81 -4.99
C TYR A 59 4.95 -18.01 -3.47
N ARG A 60 5.93 -18.69 -2.90
CA ARG A 60 6.03 -18.86 -1.43
C ARG A 60 6.25 -17.53 -0.71
N VAL A 61 7.15 -16.69 -1.22
CA VAL A 61 7.39 -15.35 -0.67
C VAL A 61 6.12 -14.49 -0.76
N SER A 62 5.39 -14.55 -1.87
CA SER A 62 4.10 -13.84 -1.99
C SER A 62 3.06 -14.35 -1.00
N GLN A 63 2.98 -15.66 -0.77
CA GLN A 63 2.05 -16.24 0.21
C GLN A 63 2.41 -15.85 1.65
N GLU A 64 3.69 -15.83 2.00
CA GLU A 64 4.18 -15.38 3.31
C GLU A 64 3.87 -13.89 3.52
N GLU A 65 4.04 -13.06 2.48
CA GLU A 65 3.73 -11.64 2.56
C GLU A 65 2.20 -11.41 2.68
N ILE A 66 1.38 -12.14 1.93
CA ILE A 66 -0.09 -12.08 2.07
C ILE A 66 -0.52 -12.49 3.49
N ALA A 67 0.07 -13.54 4.05
CA ALA A 67 -0.21 -13.97 5.42
C ALA A 67 0.18 -12.89 6.45
N ARG A 68 1.34 -12.24 6.27
CA ARG A 68 1.78 -11.13 7.10
C ARG A 68 0.81 -9.95 7.00
N LEU A 69 0.42 -9.54 5.79
CA LEU A 69 -0.55 -8.46 5.61
C LEU A 69 -1.88 -8.78 6.28
N ASN A 70 -2.38 -10.01 6.14
CA ASN A 70 -3.62 -10.42 6.80
C ASN A 70 -3.51 -10.32 8.33
N SER A 71 -2.39 -10.76 8.92
CA SER A 71 -2.14 -10.60 10.36
C SER A 71 -2.16 -9.13 10.78
N MET A 72 -1.50 -8.25 10.02
CA MET A 72 -1.50 -6.81 10.29
C MET A 72 -2.89 -6.19 10.17
N TYR A 73 -3.69 -6.64 9.20
CA TYR A 73 -5.07 -6.20 9.06
C TYR A 73 -5.96 -6.67 10.22
N ASP A 74 -5.77 -7.90 10.69
CA ASP A 74 -6.51 -8.45 11.82
C ASP A 74 -6.16 -7.71 13.12
N GLU A 75 -4.88 -7.40 13.36
CA GLU A 75 -4.43 -6.56 14.47
C GLU A 75 -5.02 -5.16 14.39
N LEU A 76 -4.91 -4.49 13.23
CA LEU A 76 -5.49 -3.15 13.03
C LEU A 76 -7.00 -3.13 13.24
N LYS A 77 -7.70 -4.19 12.84
CA LYS A 77 -9.13 -4.35 13.08
C LYS A 77 -9.43 -4.46 14.58
N ALA A 78 -8.64 -5.25 15.31
CA ALA A 78 -8.79 -5.40 16.76
C ALA A 78 -8.57 -4.05 17.48
N ASP A 79 -7.53 -3.30 17.10
CA ASP A 79 -7.24 -1.97 17.64
C ASP A 79 -8.37 -0.98 17.36
N PHE A 80 -8.91 -1.01 16.14
CA PHE A 80 -10.04 -0.16 15.78
C PHE A 80 -11.30 -0.51 16.61
N ASP A 81 -11.57 -1.80 16.81
CA ASP A 81 -12.70 -2.26 17.62
C ASP A 81 -12.51 -1.92 19.11
N GLU A 82 -11.28 -1.90 19.61
CA GLU A 82 -10.93 -1.39 20.95
C GLU A 82 -11.16 0.10 21.08
N LEU A 83 -10.58 0.90 20.19
CA LEU A 83 -10.75 2.35 20.19
C LEU A 83 -12.24 2.72 20.09
N ARG A 84 -12.99 2.00 19.26
CA ARG A 84 -14.44 2.20 19.13
C ARG A 84 -15.19 1.85 20.42
N ARG A 85 -14.76 0.85 21.17
CA ARG A 85 -15.33 0.53 22.50
C ARG A 85 -15.03 1.64 23.49
N GLU A 86 -13.79 2.13 23.53
CA GLU A 86 -13.39 3.20 24.43
C GLU A 86 -14.13 4.52 24.14
N VAL A 87 -14.22 4.91 22.87
CA VAL A 87 -15.00 6.10 22.45
C VAL A 87 -16.46 5.99 22.86
N ARG A 88 -17.09 4.80 22.70
CA ARG A 88 -18.47 4.60 23.16
C ARG A 88 -18.60 4.71 24.67
N LYS A 89 -17.64 4.15 25.41
CA LYS A 89 -17.61 4.23 26.88
C LYS A 89 -17.52 5.67 27.35
N LEU A 90 -16.53 6.43 26.86
CA LEU A 90 -16.32 7.84 27.20
C LEU A 90 -17.53 8.70 26.85
N ASN A 91 -18.15 8.48 25.68
CA ASN A 91 -19.38 9.19 25.32
C ASN A 91 -20.55 8.84 26.26
N GLY A 92 -20.64 7.60 26.71
CA GLY A 92 -21.62 7.16 27.71
C GLY A 92 -21.42 7.86 29.04
N GLU A 93 -20.19 7.87 29.56
CA GLU A 93 -19.80 8.54 30.80
C GLU A 93 -20.08 10.05 30.72
N LEU A 94 -19.63 10.72 29.65
CA LEU A 94 -19.89 12.14 29.44
C LEU A 94 -21.38 12.47 29.38
N THR A 95 -22.19 11.58 28.80
CA THR A 95 -23.64 11.74 28.74
C THR A 95 -24.27 11.60 30.13
N ALA A 96 -23.80 10.64 30.93
CA ALA A 96 -24.24 10.45 32.31
C ALA A 96 -23.91 11.67 33.18
N GLU A 97 -22.68 12.14 33.13
CA GLU A 97 -22.20 13.35 33.83
C GLU A 97 -23.01 14.59 33.45
N LYS A 98 -23.26 14.80 32.14
CA LYS A 98 -24.11 15.90 31.68
C LYS A 98 -25.53 15.78 32.21
N ARG A 99 -26.10 14.58 32.21
CA ARG A 99 -27.46 14.34 32.73
C ARG A 99 -27.54 14.66 34.23
N GLU A 100 -26.56 14.22 35.01
CA GLU A 100 -26.47 14.53 36.43
C GLU A 100 -26.37 16.03 36.68
N LYS A 101 -25.48 16.72 35.95
CA LYS A 101 -25.35 18.18 36.03
C LYS A 101 -26.67 18.90 35.73
N TRP A 102 -27.37 18.50 34.67
CA TRP A 102 -28.67 19.10 34.33
C TRP A 102 -29.75 18.81 35.39
N SER A 103 -29.75 17.61 35.97
CA SER A 103 -30.64 17.27 37.08
C SER A 103 -30.38 18.15 38.30
N LEU A 104 -29.11 18.40 38.64
CA LEU A 104 -28.73 19.28 39.73
C LEU A 104 -29.17 20.73 39.46
N LEU A 105 -28.95 21.24 38.25
CA LEU A 105 -29.41 22.58 37.86
C LEU A 105 -30.94 22.71 37.96
N ALA A 106 -31.68 21.69 37.51
CA ALA A 106 -33.14 21.66 37.65
C ALA A 106 -33.57 21.66 39.12
N TYR A 107 -32.90 20.88 39.97
CA TYR A 107 -33.17 20.84 41.40
C TYR A 107 -32.91 22.19 42.09
N VAL A 108 -31.79 22.84 41.77
CA VAL A 108 -31.47 24.19 42.28
C VAL A 108 -32.55 25.19 41.89
N ARG A 109 -33.07 25.11 40.66
CA ARG A 109 -34.18 25.98 40.22
C ARG A 109 -35.43 25.78 41.08
N VAL A 110 -35.82 24.53 41.32
CA VAL A 110 -36.96 24.20 42.20
C VAL A 110 -36.73 24.73 43.62
N LEU A 111 -35.50 24.62 44.14
CA LEU A 111 -35.16 25.13 45.47
C LEU A 111 -35.25 26.65 45.55
N ILE A 112 -34.73 27.37 44.54
CA ILE A 112 -34.84 28.84 44.45
C ILE A 112 -36.31 29.26 44.38
N ASP A 113 -37.11 28.59 43.56
CA ASP A 113 -38.54 28.89 43.44
C ASP A 113 -39.29 28.62 44.75
N SER A 114 -38.94 27.56 45.47
CA SER A 114 -39.49 27.27 46.80
C SER A 114 -39.07 28.35 47.81
N HIS A 115 -37.80 28.75 47.83
CA HIS A 115 -37.29 29.78 48.73
C HIS A 115 -37.99 31.12 48.50
N ARG A 116 -38.14 31.54 47.24
CA ARG A 116 -38.85 32.78 46.88
C ARG A 116 -40.30 32.81 47.36
N ARG A 117 -40.98 31.65 47.42
CA ARG A 117 -42.36 31.57 47.94
C ARG A 117 -42.44 31.75 49.45
N HIS A 118 -41.46 31.24 50.19
CA HIS A 118 -41.50 31.23 51.66
C HIS A 118 -40.72 32.38 52.31
N ALA A 119 -39.74 32.96 51.62
CA ALA A 119 -38.90 34.05 52.08
C ALA A 119 -38.67 35.08 50.96
N PRO A 120 -39.71 35.84 50.55
CA PRO A 120 -39.65 36.71 49.37
C PRO A 120 -38.69 37.90 49.50
N HIS A 121 -38.30 38.26 50.73
CA HIS A 121 -37.40 39.38 51.01
C HIS A 121 -35.98 38.94 51.40
N ALA A 122 -35.72 37.62 51.43
CA ALA A 122 -34.38 37.11 51.69
C ALA A 122 -33.53 37.25 50.43
N ASP A 123 -32.28 37.70 50.61
CA ASP A 123 -31.37 37.92 49.51
C ASP A 123 -30.81 36.56 49.03
N ILE A 124 -30.90 36.30 47.72
CA ILE A 124 -30.39 35.06 47.12
C ILE A 124 -29.05 35.39 46.47
N PRO A 125 -27.96 34.69 46.84
CA PRO A 125 -26.66 34.95 46.25
C PRO A 125 -26.71 34.78 44.72
N SER A 126 -26.02 35.66 44.01
CA SER A 126 -25.95 35.61 42.55
C SER A 126 -25.31 34.30 42.09
N ALA A 127 -25.76 33.82 40.93
CA ALA A 127 -25.19 32.61 40.36
C ALA A 127 -23.70 32.80 40.05
N PRO A 128 -22.87 31.74 40.16
CA PRO A 128 -21.50 31.76 39.69
C PRO A 128 -21.40 32.22 38.23
N VAL A 129 -20.35 32.98 37.90
CA VAL A 129 -20.12 33.57 36.56
C VAL A 129 -20.22 32.54 35.45
N ASP A 130 -19.71 31.32 35.67
CA ASP A 130 -19.72 30.24 34.70
C ASP A 130 -21.12 29.70 34.36
N LEU A 131 -22.10 29.96 35.22
CA LEU A 131 -23.49 29.53 35.07
C LEU A 131 -24.37 30.60 34.42
N HIS A 132 -23.93 31.85 34.32
CA HIS A 132 -24.69 32.93 33.67
C HIS A 132 -25.02 32.63 32.21
N LYS A 133 -24.21 31.83 31.51
CA LYS A 133 -24.46 31.43 30.12
C LYS A 133 -25.59 30.40 29.95
N TYR A 134 -26.08 29.82 31.04
CA TYR A 134 -27.07 28.74 31.03
C TYR A 134 -28.36 29.07 31.79
N LEU A 135 -28.41 30.22 32.46
CA LEU A 135 -29.57 30.73 33.19
C LEU A 135 -30.31 31.78 32.34
#